data_AF-A0A7V5FNH8-F1
#
_entry.id   AF-A0A7V5FNH8-F1
#
_cell.length_a   1.000
_cell.length_b   1.000
_cell.length_c   1.000
_cell.angle_alpha   90.00
_cell.angle_beta   90.00
_cell.angle_gamma   90.00
#
_symmetry.space_group_name_H-M   'P 1'
#
loop_
_entity.id
_entity.type
_entity.pdbx_description
1 polymer ?
#
loop_
_entity_poly.entity_id
_entity_poly.type
_entity_poly.pdbx_seq_one_letter_code
_entity_poly.pdbx_strand_id
1 'polypeptide(L)'
;ALQEKPQEPHELFLAAYGIGTSVGILLPYSRQQELEADHIGLILMARAGYDPRTAVPFWQRMNNIGGSRPPEFLSTHPATEKRIKDIQNEIPEALKYYKH
;
A
#
# COMPACT_ATOMS: atom_id res chain seq x y z
N ALA A 1 11.07 52.38 11.52
CA ALA A 1 11.48 51.06 11.03
C ALA A 1 10.50 50.04 11.59
N LEU A 2 9.61 49.51 10.76
CA LEU A 2 8.72 48.42 11.16
C LEU A 2 9.58 47.15 11.25
N GLN A 3 9.75 46.64 12.46
CA GLN A 3 10.45 45.38 12.70
C GLN A 3 9.58 44.25 12.14
N GLU A 4 10.01 43.67 11.02
CA GLU A 4 9.44 42.44 10.49
C GLU A 4 9.67 41.30 11.49
N LYS A 5 8.60 40.86 12.15
CA LYS A 5 8.62 39.65 12.97
C LYS A 5 8.74 38.44 12.03
N PRO A 6 9.59 37.44 12.35
CA PRO A 6 9.74 36.28 11.49
C PRO A 6 8.42 35.49 11.49
N GLN A 7 7.76 35.40 10.33
CA GLN A 7 6.57 34.56 10.10
C GLN A 7 6.91 33.05 9.95
N GLU A 8 8.20 32.71 10.01
CA GLU A 8 8.79 31.37 9.80
C GLU A 8 8.27 30.20 10.69
N PRO A 9 7.97 30.34 12.00
CA PRO A 9 7.71 29.16 12.83
C PRO A 9 6.34 28.51 12.59
N HIS A 10 5.35 29.24 12.07
CA HIS A 10 4.01 28.68 11.81
C HIS A 10 3.98 27.83 10.54
N GLU A 11 4.61 28.30 9.46
CA GLU A 11 4.68 27.55 8.20
C GLU A 11 5.49 26.26 8.37
N LEU A 12 6.63 26.34 9.08
CA LEU A 12 7.42 25.16 9.41
C LEU A 12 6.63 24.16 10.28
N PHE A 13 5.83 24.65 11.23
CA PHE A 13 4.95 23.81 12.04
C PHE A 13 3.87 23.12 11.20
N LEU A 14 3.19 23.85 10.31
CA LEU A 14 2.18 23.28 9.42
C LEU A 14 2.79 22.24 8.47
N ALA A 15 3.99 22.50 7.95
CA ALA A 15 4.72 21.56 7.10
C ALA A 15 5.10 20.29 7.88
N ALA A 16 5.67 20.43 9.08
CA ALA A 16 6.02 19.30 9.93
C ALA A 16 4.79 18.49 10.37
N TYR A 17 3.67 19.17 10.69
CA TYR A 17 2.40 18.53 11.01
C TYR A 17 1.82 17.75 9.81
N GLY A 18 1.86 18.34 8.61
CA GLY A 18 1.40 17.67 7.38
C GLY A 18 2.23 16.42 7.05
N ILE A 19 3.56 16.49 7.18
CA ILE A 19 4.44 15.32 7.01
C ILE A 19 4.17 14.29 8.12
N GLY A 20 4.07 14.74 9.38
CA GLY A 20 3.84 13.88 10.53
C GLY A 20 2.53 13.10 10.44
N THR A 21 1.43 13.74 10.01
CA THR A 21 0.14 13.08 9.80
C THR A 21 0.17 12.13 8.61
N SER A 22 0.81 12.52 7.50
CA SER A 22 0.92 11.68 6.31
C SER A 22 1.72 10.41 6.58
N VAL A 23 2.90 10.53 7.19
CA VAL A 23 3.79 9.40 7.48
C VAL A 23 3.31 8.58 8.67
N GLY A 24 2.80 9.24 9.72
CA GLY A 24 2.43 8.60 10.98
C GLY A 24 1.04 7.98 11.00
N ILE A 25 0.10 8.46 10.17
CA ILE A 25 -1.31 8.03 10.21
C ILE A 25 -1.77 7.52 8.85
N LEU A 26 -1.63 8.32 7.79
CA LEU A 26 -2.19 7.97 6.48
C LEU A 26 -1.48 6.76 5.85
N LEU A 27 -0.14 6.73 5.86
CA LEU A 27 0.61 5.60 5.28
C LEU A 27 0.37 4.27 6.01
N PRO A 28 0.42 4.18 7.36
CA PRO A 28 0.10 2.93 8.05
C PRO A 28 -1.33 2.46 7.78
N TYR A 29 -2.31 3.38 7.77
CA TYR A 29 -3.71 3.05 7.51
C TYR A 29 -3.91 2.53 6.08
N SER A 30 -3.35 3.20 5.08
CA SER A 30 -3.37 2.74 3.69
C SER A 30 -2.76 1.35 3.55
N ARG A 31 -1.63 1.07 4.21
CA ARG A 31 -1.00 -0.27 4.19
C ARG A 31 -1.89 -1.36 4.79
N GLN A 32 -2.66 -1.06 5.84
CA GLN A 32 -3.62 -2.01 6.40
C GLN A 32 -4.78 -2.28 5.42
N GLN A 33 -5.26 -1.24 4.75
CA GLN A 33 -6.31 -1.38 3.73
C GLN A 33 -5.86 -2.23 2.53
N GLU A 34 -4.61 -2.07 2.07
CA GLU A 34 -4.07 -2.93 1.00
C GLU A 34 -4.02 -4.40 1.40
N LEU A 35 -3.65 -4.71 2.65
CA LEU A 35 -3.62 -6.09 3.15
C LEU A 35 -5.02 -6.70 3.21
N GLU A 36 -5.98 -5.96 3.74
CA GLU A 36 -7.38 -6.40 3.77
C GLU A 36 -7.94 -6.60 2.36
N ALA A 37 -7.62 -5.69 1.44
CA ALA A 37 -8.03 -5.78 0.05
C ALA A 37 -7.44 -7.01 -0.66
N ASP A 38 -6.15 -7.30 -0.45
CA ASP A 38 -5.49 -8.49 -0.98
C ASP A 38 -6.14 -9.77 -0.46
N HIS A 39 -6.38 -9.84 0.84
CA HIS A 39 -7.02 -10.98 1.49
C HIS A 39 -8.40 -11.28 0.93
N ILE A 40 -9.27 -10.27 0.88
CA ILE A 40 -10.62 -10.40 0.32
C ILE A 40 -10.53 -10.76 -1.17
N GLY A 41 -9.62 -10.12 -1.91
CA GLY A 41 -9.38 -10.38 -3.32
C GLY A 41 -9.03 -11.85 -3.60
N LEU A 42 -8.09 -12.43 -2.86
CA LEU A 42 -7.68 -13.83 -3.01
C LEU A 42 -8.84 -14.80 -2.76
N ILE A 43 -9.66 -14.54 -1.74
CA ILE A 43 -10.83 -15.34 -1.43
C ILE A 43 -11.88 -15.22 -2.55
N LEU A 44 -12.11 -14.01 -3.07
CA LEU A 44 -13.05 -13.79 -4.18
C LEU A 44 -12.57 -14.47 -5.46
N MET A 45 -11.27 -14.41 -5.78
CA MET A 45 -10.67 -15.15 -6.89
C MET A 45 -10.97 -16.66 -6.76
N ALA A 46 -10.68 -17.23 -5.58
CA ALA A 46 -10.91 -18.64 -5.31
C ALA A 46 -12.37 -19.04 -5.52
N ARG A 47 -13.31 -18.26 -4.96
CA ARG A 47 -14.76 -18.50 -5.08
C ARG A 47 -15.28 -18.36 -6.50
N ALA A 48 -14.66 -17.49 -7.29
CA ALA A 48 -14.97 -17.31 -8.70
C ALA A 48 -14.34 -18.39 -9.60
N GLY A 49 -13.60 -19.35 -9.04
CA GLY A 49 -12.94 -20.42 -9.79
C GLY A 49 -11.60 -20.00 -10.43
N TYR A 50 -11.05 -18.84 -10.05
CA TYR A 50 -9.70 -18.45 -10.43
C TYR A 50 -8.70 -18.97 -9.39
N ASP A 51 -7.59 -19.52 -9.86
CA ASP A 51 -6.52 -20.00 -9.00
C ASP A 51 -5.83 -18.84 -8.27
N PRO A 52 -5.95 -18.73 -6.93
CA PRO A 52 -5.36 -17.63 -6.14
C PRO A 52 -3.83 -17.59 -6.24
N ARG A 53 -3.17 -18.71 -6.58
CA ARG A 53 -1.71 -18.78 -6.74
C ARG A 53 -1.21 -17.89 -7.87
N THR A 54 -2.07 -17.52 -8.81
CA THR A 54 -1.76 -16.61 -9.93
C THR A 54 -1.58 -15.15 -9.49
N ALA A 55 -2.01 -14.78 -8.29
CA ALA A 55 -1.81 -13.44 -7.73
C ALA A 55 -0.33 -13.10 -7.52
N VAL A 56 0.49 -14.07 -7.09
CA VAL A 56 1.93 -13.86 -6.85
C VAL A 56 2.68 -13.41 -8.11
N PRO A 57 2.63 -14.14 -9.24
CA PRO A 57 3.32 -13.69 -10.46
C PRO A 57 2.72 -12.41 -11.03
N PHE A 58 1.44 -12.11 -10.79
CA PHE A 58 0.85 -10.81 -11.15
C PHE A 58 1.51 -9.65 -10.38
N TRP A 59 1.59 -9.75 -9.05
CA TRP A 59 2.22 -8.73 -8.22
C TRP A 59 3.73 -8.63 -8.40
N GLN A 60 4.41 -9.73 -8.71
CA GLN A 60 5.82 -9.71 -9.12
C GLN A 60 6.02 -8.90 -10.41
N ARG A 61 5.16 -9.09 -11.42
CA ARG A 61 5.21 -8.27 -12.64
C ARG A 61 4.94 -6.81 -12.32
N MET A 62 3.96 -6.50 -11.47
CA MET A 62 3.68 -5.12 -11.07
C MET A 62 4.86 -4.47 -10.34
N ASN A 63 5.53 -5.21 -9.44
CA ASN A 63 6.75 -4.79 -8.76
C ASN A 63 7.96 -4.69 -9.71
N ASN A 64 7.89 -5.24 -10.93
CA ASN A 64 8.92 -5.13 -11.94
C ASN A 64 8.61 -4.05 -13.00
N ILE A 65 7.36 -3.60 -13.12
CA ILE A 65 6.99 -2.41 -13.90
C ILE A 65 7.55 -1.20 -13.13
N GLY A 66 8.79 -0.81 -13.45
CA GLY A 66 9.51 0.23 -12.72
C GLY A 66 10.58 0.93 -13.56
N GLY A 67 10.30 2.19 -13.92
CA GLY A 67 11.26 3.27 -14.16
C GLY A 67 11.33 4.17 -12.92
N SER A 68 11.46 5.50 -13.07
CA SER A 68 11.32 6.46 -11.96
C SER A 68 9.97 6.30 -11.27
N ARG A 69 9.94 5.51 -10.20
CA ARG A 69 8.74 5.33 -9.39
C ARG A 69 8.46 6.63 -8.64
N PRO A 70 7.21 7.14 -8.68
CA PRO A 70 6.78 8.07 -7.66
C PRO A 70 7.12 7.45 -6.30
N PRO A 71 7.61 8.24 -5.33
CA PRO A 71 7.76 7.76 -3.96
C PRO A 71 6.53 6.96 -3.52
N GLU A 72 6.73 5.92 -2.70
CA GLU A 72 5.68 4.98 -2.29
C GLU A 72 4.42 5.69 -1.75
N PHE A 73 4.58 6.86 -1.14
CA PHE A 73 3.50 7.72 -0.64
C PHE A 73 2.64 8.40 -1.72
N LEU A 74 3.11 8.48 -2.97
CA LEU A 74 2.36 8.96 -4.12
C LEU A 74 1.72 7.82 -4.93
N SER A 75 2.06 6.57 -4.64
CA SER A 75 1.43 5.42 -5.29
C SER A 75 0.11 5.12 -4.59
N THR A 76 -0.98 5.05 -5.36
CA THR A 76 -2.30 4.70 -4.82
C THR A 76 -2.37 3.24 -4.34
N HIS A 77 -1.63 2.33 -4.98
CA HIS A 77 -1.49 0.92 -4.59
C HIS A 77 -0.03 0.46 -4.79
N PRO A 78 0.88 0.68 -3.82
CA PRO A 78 2.27 0.28 -3.98
C PRO A 78 2.41 -1.26 -4.00
N ALA A 79 3.00 -1.78 -5.08
CA ALA A 79 3.45 -3.17 -5.14
C ALA A 79 4.81 -3.28 -4.43
N THR A 80 4.83 -3.79 -3.20
CA THR A 80 6.07 -3.98 -2.43
C THR A 80 6.41 -5.46 -2.32
N GLU A 81 7.68 -5.78 -2.09
CA GLU A 81 8.11 -7.16 -1.77
C GLU A 81 7.40 -7.70 -0.52
N LYS A 82 7.13 -6.82 0.46
CA LYS A 82 6.35 -7.17 1.64
C LYS A 82 4.94 -7.64 1.25
N ARG A 83 4.26 -6.90 0.36
CA ARG A 83 2.92 -7.26 -0.11
C ARG A 83 2.91 -8.63 -0.80
N ILE A 84 3.90 -8.91 -1.65
CA ILE A 84 4.04 -10.23 -2.30
C ILE A 84 4.17 -11.34 -1.25
N LYS A 85 4.97 -11.11 -0.20
CA LYS A 85 5.14 -12.06 0.91
C LYS A 85 3.84 -12.26 1.70
N ASP A 86 3.10 -11.20 1.97
CA ASP A 86 1.83 -11.26 2.70
C ASP A 86 0.78 -12.06 1.89
N ILE A 87 0.66 -11.79 0.58
CA ILE A 87 -0.17 -12.57 -0.35
C ILE A 87 0.20 -14.06 -0.34
N GLN A 88 1.49 -14.39 -0.33
CA GLN A 88 1.94 -15.78 -0.24
C GLN A 88 1.47 -16.48 1.05
N ASN A 89 1.41 -15.74 2.16
CA ASN A 89 0.95 -16.28 3.45
C ASN A 89 -0.57 -16.51 3.48
N GLU A 90 -1.33 -15.76 2.69
CA GLU A 90 -2.80 -15.84 2.65
C GLU A 90 -3.33 -16.88 1.64
N ILE A 91 -2.53 -17.25 0.65
CA ILE A 91 -2.90 -18.27 -0.35
C ILE A 91 -3.44 -19.58 0.27
N PRO A 92 -2.82 -20.17 1.32
CA PRO A 92 -3.33 -21.39 1.94
C PRO A 92 -4.78 -21.27 2.45
N GLU A 93 -5.19 -20.07 2.89
CA GLU A 93 -6.57 -19.83 3.27
C GLU A 93 -7.48 -19.70 2.07
N ALA A 94 -7.10 -18.90 1.07
CA ALA A 94 -7.89 -18.73 -0.15
C ALA A 94 -8.13 -20.06 -0.87
N LEU A 95 -7.14 -20.95 -0.90
CA LEU A 95 -7.24 -22.28 -1.49
C LEU A 95 -8.34 -23.15 -0.87
N LYS A 96 -8.78 -22.89 0.37
CA LYS A 96 -9.92 -23.61 0.98
C LYS A 96 -11.24 -23.34 0.23
N TYR A 97 -11.32 -22.22 -0.49
CA TYR A 97 -12.52 -21.82 -1.25
C TYR A 97 -12.41 -22.12 -2.74
N TYR A 98 -11.24 -22.53 -3.22
CA TYR A 98 -11.01 -22.84 -4.62
C TYR A 98 -11.54 -24.25 -4.92
N LYS A 99 -12.57 -24.34 -5.75
CA LYS A 99 -13.16 -25.62 -6.19
C LYS A 99 -12.69 -25.90 -7.61
N HIS A 100 -11.99 -27.02 -7.78
CA HIS A 100 -11.57 -27.56 -9.07
C HIS A 100 -12.72 -28.21 -9.82
#